data_AF-D8IZ68-F1
#
_entry.id   AF-D8IZ68-F1
#
_cell.length_a   1.000
_cell.length_b   1.000
_cell.length_c   1.000
_cell.angle_alpha   90.00
_cell.angle_beta   90.00
_cell.angle_gamma   90.00
#
_symmetry.space_group_name_H-M   'P 1'
#
loop_
_entity.id
_entity.type
_entity.pdbx_description
1 polymer ?
#
loop_
_entity_poly.entity_id
_entity_poly.type
_entity_poly.pdbx_seq_one_letter_code
_entity_poly.pdbx_strand_id
1 'polypeptide(L)'
;MSDWYIWSAIVLMTLSTLITRSGFFLFGHAVKLPPRLKHALGYAPAAAMAAIIFPDLVTARGVIELSLANPKLLAGIGGAIFFAATRHLLGTIVAGMTLFTVLRWML
;
A
#
# COMPACT_ATOMS: atom_id res chain seq x y z
N MET A 1 0.69 -33.52 -2.18
CA MET A 1 0.86 -32.65 -0.99
C MET A 1 0.44 -33.50 0.21
N SER A 2 1.33 -33.76 1.16
CA SER A 2 1.04 -34.63 2.31
C SER A 2 0.04 -33.93 3.25
N ASP A 3 -0.99 -34.63 3.72
CA ASP A 3 -1.99 -34.08 4.65
C ASP A 3 -1.35 -33.49 5.92
N TRP A 4 -0.24 -34.09 6.35
CA TRP A 4 0.57 -33.60 7.48
C TRP A 4 1.15 -32.19 7.26
N TYR A 5 1.54 -31.87 6.02
CA TYR A 5 2.03 -30.55 5.65
C TYR A 5 0.90 -29.51 5.76
N ILE A 6 -0.32 -29.87 5.34
CA ILE A 6 -1.47 -28.98 5.39
C ILE A 6 -1.85 -28.68 6.86
N TRP A 7 -1.94 -29.71 7.70
CA TRP A 7 -2.26 -29.54 9.12
C TRP A 7 -1.20 -28.74 9.87
N SER A 8 0.08 -29.03 9.65
CA SER A 8 1.17 -28.26 10.26
C SER A 8 1.18 -26.80 9.79
N ALA A 9 0.95 -26.53 8.50
CA ALA A 9 0.84 -25.17 7.97
C ALA A 9 -0.33 -24.39 8.58
N ILE A 10 -1.50 -25.01 8.73
CA ILE A 10 -2.67 -24.39 9.37
C ILE A 10 -2.36 -24.02 10.82
N VAL A 11 -1.79 -24.96 11.59
CA VAL A 11 -1.45 -24.73 13.01
C VAL A 11 -0.40 -23.63 13.15
N LEU A 12 0.66 -23.66 12.33
CA LEU A 12 1.72 -22.65 12.36
C LEU A 12 1.22 -21.28 11.94
N MET A 13 0.39 -21.17 10.90
CA MET A 13 -0.24 -19.88 10.52
C MET A 13 -1.17 -19.37 11.61
N THR A 14 -1.94 -20.26 12.24
CA THR A 14 -2.85 -19.90 13.33
C THR A 14 -2.05 -19.36 14.52
N LEU A 15 -1.00 -20.06 14.96
CA LEU A 15 -0.12 -19.62 16.04
C LEU A 15 0.57 -18.28 15.71
N SER A 16 1.13 -18.15 14.50
CA SER A 16 1.79 -16.92 14.06
C SER A 16 0.82 -15.73 14.08
N THR A 17 -0.41 -15.92 13.58
CA THR A 17 -1.47 -14.89 13.58
C THR A 17 -1.91 -14.56 15.00
N LEU A 18 -2.09 -15.56 15.86
CA LEU A 18 -2.50 -15.35 17.26
C LEU A 18 -1.45 -14.53 18.02
N ILE A 19 -0.17 -14.87 17.85
CA ILE A 19 0.94 -14.17 18.50
C ILE A 19 1.04 -12.72 18.02
N THR A 20 1.02 -12.49 16.70
CA THR A 20 1.19 -11.14 16.13
C THR A 20 -0.03 -10.25 16.30
N ARG A 21 -1.24 -10.80 16.16
CA ARG A 21 -2.49 -10.03 16.13
C ARG A 21 -3.18 -9.97 17.50
N SER A 22 -3.18 -11.08 18.25
CA SER A 22 -3.81 -11.17 19.57
C SER A 22 -2.82 -10.92 20.70
N GLY A 23 -1.51 -11.07 20.49
CA GLY A 23 -0.49 -10.75 21.50
C GLY A 23 -0.61 -9.29 21.98
N PHE A 24 -0.76 -8.34 21.05
CA PHE A 24 -1.01 -6.93 21.40
C PHE A 24 -2.31 -6.71 22.19
N PHE A 25 -3.31 -7.58 22.02
CA PHE A 25 -4.61 -7.49 22.69
C PHE A 25 -4.59 -8.16 24.07
N LEU A 26 -3.94 -9.34 24.21
CA LEU A 26 -3.76 -10.06 25.48
C LEU A 26 -2.87 -9.29 26.47
N PHE A 27 -1.85 -8.57 25.98
CA PHE A 27 -1.00 -7.69 26.81
C PHE A 27 -1.68 -6.32 27.13
N GLY A 28 -2.94 -6.13 26.73
CA GLY A 28 -3.66 -4.85 26.80
C GLY A 28 -3.85 -4.26 28.20
N HIS A 29 -3.71 -5.03 29.28
CA HIS A 29 -3.75 -4.49 30.65
C HIS A 29 -2.40 -3.90 31.13
N ALA A 30 -1.27 -4.25 30.50
CA ALA A 30 0.05 -3.77 30.91
C ALA A 30 0.65 -2.72 29.96
N VAL A 31 0.32 -2.77 28.66
CA VAL A 31 0.89 -1.85 27.66
C VAL A 31 -0.15 -0.80 27.27
N LYS A 32 -0.26 0.26 28.06
CA LYS A 32 -0.93 1.49 27.61
C LYS A 32 -0.09 2.08 26.47
N LEU A 33 -0.38 1.70 25.22
CA LEU A 33 0.28 2.32 24.06
C LEU A 33 0.16 3.85 24.17
N PRO A 34 1.29 4.58 24.20
CA PRO A 34 1.24 6.03 24.35
C PRO A 34 0.46 6.64 23.17
N PRO A 35 -0.29 7.73 23.40
CA PRO A 35 -1.18 8.32 22.40
C PRO A 35 -0.46 8.64 21.08
N ARG A 36 0.84 8.97 21.13
CA ARG A 36 1.69 9.18 19.94
C ARG A 36 1.84 7.92 19.08
N LEU A 37 1.99 6.75 19.70
CA LEU A 37 2.16 5.48 18.96
C LEU A 37 0.83 5.03 18.33
N LYS A 38 -0.30 5.23 19.03
CA LYS A 38 -1.63 4.97 18.45
C LYS A 38 -1.92 5.86 17.24
N HIS A 39 -1.58 7.15 17.33
CA HIS A 39 -1.68 8.06 16.18
C HIS A 39 -0.74 7.63 15.04
N ALA A 40 0.52 7.28 15.32
CA ALA A 40 1.46 6.82 14.31
C ALA A 40 0.99 5.52 13.61
N LEU A 41 0.43 4.56 14.38
CA LEU A 41 -0.14 3.33 13.82
C LEU A 41 -1.35 3.59 12.92
N GLY A 42 -2.13 4.65 13.18
CA GLY A 42 -3.23 5.06 12.29
C GLY A 42 -2.76 5.48 10.89
N TYR A 43 -1.53 5.97 10.76
CA TYR A 43 -0.93 6.34 9.47
C TYR A 43 -0.16 5.19 8.80
N ALA A 44 0.07 4.08 9.50
CA ALA A 44 0.82 2.95 8.96
C ALA A 44 0.23 2.38 7.65
N PRO A 45 -1.09 2.22 7.48
CA PRO A 45 -1.66 1.71 6.23
C PRO A 45 -1.41 2.64 5.04
N ALA A 46 -1.58 3.95 5.24
CA ALA A 46 -1.36 4.94 4.20
C ALA A 46 0.13 5.03 3.82
N ALA A 47 1.02 4.99 4.81
CA ALA A 47 2.47 4.99 4.60
C ALA A 47 2.94 3.73 3.85
N ALA A 48 2.39 2.56 4.18
CA ALA A 48 2.69 1.31 3.48
C ALA A 48 2.22 1.37 2.01
N MET A 49 1.01 1.88 1.74
CA MET A 49 0.55 2.06 0.36
C MET A 49 1.43 3.03 -0.42
N ALA A 50 1.83 4.16 0.18
CA ALA A 50 2.75 5.10 -0.45
C ALA A 50 4.11 4.45 -0.76
N ALA A 51 4.64 3.65 0.16
CA ALA A 51 5.92 2.95 0.00
C ALA A 51 5.88 1.86 -1.09
N ILE A 52 4.71 1.26 -1.36
CA ILE A 52 4.53 0.28 -2.44
C ILE A 52 4.34 0.98 -3.79
N ILE A 53 3.54 2.05 -3.83
CA ILE A 53 3.19 2.74 -5.07
C ILE A 53 4.39 3.56 -5.60
N PHE A 54 5.16 4.20 -4.71
CA PHE A 54 6.30 5.03 -5.09
C PHE A 54 7.33 4.30 -5.99
N PRO A 55 7.85 3.11 -5.64
CA PRO A 55 8.79 2.41 -6.50
C PRO A 55 8.14 1.90 -7.81
N ASP A 56 6.86 1.53 -7.79
CA ASP A 56 6.14 1.13 -9.02
C ASP A 56 5.94 2.30 -10.00
N LEU A 57 5.88 3.53 -9.49
CA LEU A 57 5.85 4.76 -10.30
C LEU A 57 7.23 5.14 -10.83
N VAL A 58 8.27 5.01 -10.00
CA VAL A 58 9.65 5.44 -10.32
C VAL A 58 10.38 4.44 -11.21
N THR A 59 10.03 3.16 -11.13
CA THR A 59 10.72 2.09 -11.88
C THR A 59 9.82 1.53 -12.98
N ALA A 60 10.17 1.80 -14.24
CA ALA A 60 9.56 1.13 -15.38
C ALA A 60 10.48 -0.02 -15.83
N ARG A 61 10.02 -1.27 -15.69
CA ARG A 61 10.72 -2.49 -16.17
C ARG A 61 12.16 -2.67 -15.64
N GLY A 62 12.40 -2.33 -14.37
CA GLY A 62 13.68 -2.64 -13.70
C GLY A 62 14.82 -1.66 -13.98
N VAL A 63 14.56 -0.56 -14.70
CA VAL A 63 15.52 0.55 -14.88
C VAL A 63 14.93 1.81 -14.25
N ILE A 64 15.76 2.55 -13.50
CA ILE A 64 15.37 3.83 -12.89
C ILE A 64 15.28 4.85 -14.02
N GLU A 65 14.10 5.00 -14.60
CA GLU A 65 13.87 5.96 -15.66
C GLU A 65 13.15 7.20 -15.13
N LEU A 66 13.93 8.08 -14.50
CA LEU A 66 13.54 9.44 -14.08
C LEU A 66 13.37 10.41 -15.27
N SER A 67 13.00 9.90 -16.45
CA SER A 67 12.73 10.72 -17.62
C SER A 67 11.28 11.23 -17.59
N LEU A 68 11.05 12.51 -17.91
CA LEU A 68 9.70 13.08 -18.11
C LEU A 68 8.92 12.36 -19.23
N ALA A 69 9.57 11.50 -20.01
CA ALA A 69 8.94 10.63 -20.98
C ALA A 69 8.23 9.41 -20.34
N ASN A 70 8.37 9.15 -19.03
CA ASN A 70 7.71 8.01 -18.41
C ASN A 70 6.23 8.28 -18.12
N PRO A 71 5.30 7.60 -18.83
CA PRO A 71 3.88 7.85 -18.70
C PRO A 71 3.34 7.43 -17.32
N LYS A 72 3.99 6.47 -16.65
CA LYS A 72 3.66 6.04 -15.29
C LYS A 72 3.92 7.15 -14.25
N LEU A 73 5.08 7.80 -14.31
CA LEU A 73 5.46 8.83 -13.33
C LEU A 73 4.55 10.06 -13.46
N LEU A 74 4.29 10.48 -14.70
CA LEU A 74 3.47 11.64 -15.01
C LEU A 74 1.97 11.38 -14.71
N ALA A 75 1.48 10.16 -14.94
CA ALA A 75 0.14 9.75 -14.53
C ALA A 75 -0.02 9.68 -12.99
N GLY A 76 1.01 9.25 -12.26
CA GLY A 76 1.03 9.25 -10.80
C GLY A 76 0.97 10.67 -10.21
N ILE A 77 1.76 11.60 -10.74
CA ILE A 77 1.73 13.02 -10.34
C ILE A 77 0.36 13.65 -10.68
N GLY A 78 -0.16 13.40 -11.88
CA GLY A 78 -1.48 13.89 -12.29
C GLY A 78 -2.61 13.34 -11.41
N GLY A 79 -2.57 12.05 -11.06
CA GLY A 79 -3.51 11.43 -10.13
C GLY A 79 -3.43 12.02 -8.72
N ALA A 80 -2.22 12.31 -8.22
CA ALA A 80 -2.01 12.94 -6.92
C ALA A 80 -2.55 14.38 -6.87
N ILE A 81 -2.31 15.17 -7.93
CA ILE A 81 -2.83 16.54 -8.04
C ILE A 81 -4.36 16.53 -8.10
N PHE A 82 -4.95 15.62 -8.89
CA PHE A 82 -6.39 15.48 -8.99
C PHE A 82 -7.01 15.05 -7.64
N PHE A 83 -6.35 14.12 -6.91
CA PHE A 83 -6.77 13.72 -5.57
C PHE A 83 -6.74 14.86 -4.57
N ALA A 84 -5.69 15.68 -4.60
CA ALA A 84 -5.59 16.86 -3.75
C ALA A 84 -6.70 17.89 -4.03
N ALA A 85 -7.14 18.02 -5.29
CA ALA A 85 -8.16 18.98 -5.71
C ALA A 85 -9.60 18.50 -5.43
N THR A 86 -9.94 17.24 -5.75
CA THR A 86 -11.35 16.81 -5.74
C THR A 86 -11.79 16.16 -4.44
N ARG A 87 -10.86 15.65 -3.61
CA ARG A 87 -11.15 14.86 -2.38
C ARG A 87 -12.19 13.73 -2.57
N HIS A 88 -12.44 13.31 -3.82
CA HIS A 88 -13.46 12.33 -4.20
C HIS A 88 -12.81 11.08 -4.79
N LEU A 89 -12.87 9.97 -4.06
CA LEU A 89 -12.07 8.76 -4.32
C LEU A 89 -12.39 8.10 -5.67
N LEU A 90 -13.67 8.09 -6.07
CA LEU A 90 -14.07 7.59 -7.40
C LEU A 90 -13.56 8.49 -8.53
N GLY A 91 -13.59 9.81 -8.33
CA GLY A 91 -13.15 10.77 -9.34
C GLY A 91 -11.65 10.63 -9.61
N THR A 92 -10.88 10.31 -8.56
CA THR A 92 -9.42 10.18 -8.64
C THR A 92 -9.00 8.88 -9.31
N ILE A 93 -9.75 7.79 -9.11
CA ILE A 93 -9.54 6.55 -9.85
C ILE A 93 -9.83 6.79 -11.34
N VAL A 94 -10.96 7.41 -11.67
CA VAL A 94 -11.33 7.67 -13.07
C VAL A 94 -10.33 8.62 -13.73
N ALA A 95 -10.00 9.75 -13.09
CA ALA A 95 -9.05 10.72 -13.63
C ALA A 95 -7.65 10.11 -13.81
N GLY A 96 -7.16 9.35 -12.81
CA GLY A 96 -5.89 8.64 -12.88
C GLY A 96 -5.86 7.59 -14.00
N MET A 97 -6.93 6.81 -14.15
CA MET A 97 -7.09 5.86 -15.26
C MET A 97 -7.13 6.56 -16.62
N THR A 98 -7.86 7.67 -16.75
CA THR A 98 -7.92 8.42 -18.01
C THR A 98 -6.59 9.06 -18.36
N LEU A 99 -5.89 9.67 -17.39
CA LEU A 99 -4.56 10.23 -17.59
C LEU A 99 -3.58 9.13 -18.00
N PHE A 100 -3.56 8.01 -17.29
CA PHE A 100 -2.70 6.88 -17.65
C PHE A 100 -3.01 6.34 -19.05
N THR A 101 -4.28 6.23 -19.42
CA THR A 101 -4.69 5.73 -20.74
C THR A 101 -4.30 6.70 -21.85
N VAL A 102 -4.49 8.00 -21.65
CA VAL A 102 -4.12 9.04 -22.63
C VAL A 102 -2.60 9.09 -22.79
N LEU A 103 -1.85 9.08 -21.70
CA LEU A 103 -0.38 9.10 -21.74
C LEU A 103 0.20 7.82 -22.35
N ARG A 104 -0.42 6.65 -22.10
CA ARG A 104 -0.03 5.39 -22.74
C ARG A 104 -0.36 5.35 -24.23
N TRP A 105 -1.38 6.09 -24.66
CA TRP A 105 -1.80 6.09 -26.07
C TRP A 105 -1.02 7.10 -26.91
N MET A 106 -0.59 8.22 -26.30
CA MET A 106 0.23 9.24 -26.97
C MET A 106 1.73 8.91 -27.03
N LEU A 107 2.21 7.93 -26.27
CA LEU A 107 3.64 7.59 -26.11
C LEU A 107 3.89 6.11 -26.41
#